data_AF-A0A3M1TS42-F1
#
_entry.id   AF-A0A3M1TS42-F1
#
_cell.length_a   1.000
_cell.length_b   1.000
_cell.length_c   1.000
_cell.angle_alpha   90.00
_cell.angle_beta   90.00
_cell.angle_gamma   90.00
#
_symmetry.space_group_name_H-M   'P 1'
#
loop_
_entity.id
_entity.type
_entity.pdbx_description
1 polymer ?
#
loop_
_entity_poly.entity_id
_entity_poly.type
_entity_poly.pdbx_seq_one_letter_code
_entity_poly.pdbx_strand_id
1 'polypeptide(L)'
;MKRATVPWIIALLMCVYVFGLTYHAKNRPPPDPAYDFYDTTLVEVFIFDFQDLPDVYGRYNNIVEGERQLVEAIPDNAGHYRLAFKVNSPRPAVLYIDDEALEILLVPDSTLSISLYLNPSTNRPDSLQFVGYTAPMCQYYLDKSRTFSEVQSHLSRNTLKSEDFADFSRKLDEMALEELRFLSSYGGSLPHWFFNFERSEILYQKAYLKLANAYKREVPAGYLDEVALNNEDAVFSYYYYLYLKSYLAAITEHMPLPQTPAWGERERRLLLQMAVADTLLRGEVHDVFLTRMIFNQLKQNQMDFAAHLLEAYRGHFNRRKYERFLQTQYREKTAQQPGLIF
;
A
#
# COMPACT_ATOMS: atom_id res chain seq x y z
N MET A 1 -11.07 10.35 -63.71
CA MET A 1 -10.81 11.28 -62.58
C MET A 1 -11.67 11.04 -61.31
N LYS A 2 -12.31 9.88 -61.09
CA LYS A 2 -13.14 9.63 -59.87
C LYS A 2 -12.54 8.66 -58.83
N ARG A 3 -11.27 8.24 -58.97
CA ARG A 3 -10.62 7.26 -58.06
C ARG A 3 -9.81 7.88 -56.91
N ALA A 4 -9.66 9.20 -56.87
CA ALA A 4 -8.81 9.86 -55.86
C ALA A 4 -9.52 10.18 -54.54
N THR A 5 -10.85 10.06 -54.44
CA THR A 5 -11.62 10.50 -53.25
C THR A 5 -11.72 9.46 -52.14
N VAL A 6 -11.74 8.16 -52.49
CA VAL A 6 -11.90 7.06 -51.51
C VAL A 6 -10.78 7.02 -50.47
N PRO A 7 -9.48 7.17 -50.83
CA PRO A 7 -8.39 7.16 -49.84
C PRO A 7 -8.49 8.31 -48.82
N TRP A 8 -8.93 9.50 -49.25
CA TRP A 8 -9.10 10.66 -48.37
C TRP A 8 -10.25 10.48 -47.38
N ILE A 9 -11.35 9.85 -47.79
CA ILE A 9 -12.46 9.53 -46.90
C ILE A 9 -12.02 8.53 -45.82
N ILE A 10 -11.25 7.50 -46.20
CA ILE A 10 -10.72 6.51 -45.25
C ILE A 10 -9.77 7.19 -44.25
N ALA A 11 -8.84 8.02 -44.74
CA ALA A 11 -7.91 8.75 -43.88
C ALA A 11 -8.64 9.66 -42.87
N LEU A 12 -9.65 10.40 -43.33
CA LEU A 12 -10.48 11.25 -42.46
C LEU A 12 -11.19 10.42 -41.39
N LEU A 13 -11.81 9.29 -41.75
CA LEU A 13 -12.48 8.42 -40.80
C LEU A 13 -11.51 7.83 -39.77
N MET A 14 -10.30 7.45 -40.18
CA MET A 14 -9.26 7.00 -39.23
C MET A 14 -8.83 8.12 -38.29
N CYS A 15 -8.63 9.35 -38.78
CA CYS A 15 -8.30 10.49 -37.93
C CYS A 15 -9.40 10.77 -36.90
N VAL A 16 -10.68 10.75 -37.32
CA VAL A 16 -11.83 10.92 -36.41
C VAL A 16 -11.88 9.79 -35.38
N TYR A 17 -11.65 8.55 -35.80
CA TYR A 17 -11.63 7.39 -34.91
C TYR A 17 -10.49 7.48 -33.88
N VAL A 18 -9.26 7.77 -34.32
CA VAL A 18 -8.10 7.94 -33.42
C VAL A 18 -8.34 9.10 -32.47
N PHE A 19 -8.82 10.25 -32.95
CA PHE A 19 -9.15 11.39 -32.09
C PHE A 19 -10.24 11.03 -31.08
N GLY A 20 -11.27 10.30 -31.51
CA GLY A 20 -12.33 9.78 -30.63
C GLY A 20 -11.81 8.83 -29.56
N LEU A 21 -10.90 7.91 -29.91
CA LEU A 21 -10.23 7.03 -28.96
C LEU A 21 -9.33 7.81 -27.99
N THR A 22 -8.55 8.78 -28.47
CA THR A 22 -7.69 9.61 -27.61
C THR A 22 -8.52 10.48 -26.68
N TYR A 23 -9.62 11.06 -27.17
CA TYR A 23 -10.56 11.82 -26.35
C TYR A 23 -11.22 10.92 -25.29
N HIS A 24 -11.70 9.74 -25.69
CA HIS A 24 -12.29 8.79 -24.76
C HIS A 24 -11.27 8.29 -23.73
N ALA A 25 -10.04 7.97 -24.15
CA ALA A 25 -8.98 7.54 -23.24
C ALA A 25 -8.58 8.65 -22.25
N LYS A 26 -8.50 9.90 -22.71
CA LYS A 26 -8.15 11.06 -21.88
C LYS A 26 -9.24 11.44 -20.88
N ASN A 27 -10.51 11.23 -21.24
CA ASN A 27 -11.66 11.64 -20.42
C ASN A 27 -12.32 10.47 -19.67
N ARG A 28 -11.89 9.22 -19.88
CA ARG A 28 -12.38 8.10 -19.09
C ARG A 28 -11.83 8.27 -17.67
N PRO A 29 -12.67 8.24 -16.62
CA PRO A 29 -12.16 8.15 -15.27
C PRO A 29 -11.31 6.88 -15.19
N PRO A 30 -10.08 6.98 -14.68
CA PRO A 30 -9.23 5.81 -14.49
C PRO A 30 -10.00 4.78 -13.65
N PRO A 31 -9.83 3.48 -13.94
CA PRO A 31 -10.51 2.45 -13.18
C PRO A 31 -10.11 2.56 -11.71
N ASP A 32 -11.01 2.16 -10.82
CA ASP A 32 -10.65 1.99 -9.42
C ASP A 32 -9.46 1.02 -9.33
N PRO A 33 -8.48 1.32 -8.47
CA PRO A 33 -7.29 0.51 -8.41
C PRO A 33 -7.61 -0.90 -7.92
N ALA A 34 -6.78 -1.85 -8.31
CA ALA A 34 -6.87 -3.25 -7.91
C ALA A 34 -5.48 -3.76 -7.50
N TYR A 35 -5.46 -4.91 -6.82
CA TYR A 35 -4.20 -5.63 -6.63
C TYR A 35 -3.68 -6.22 -7.93
N ASP A 36 -2.42 -5.92 -8.28
CA ASP A 36 -1.69 -6.58 -9.36
C ASP A 36 -0.26 -6.93 -8.92
N PHE A 37 0.15 -8.19 -8.99
CA PHE A 37 1.42 -8.63 -8.40
C PHE A 37 2.67 -8.29 -9.21
N TYR A 38 2.52 -7.73 -10.41
CA TYR A 38 3.65 -7.57 -11.34
C TYR A 38 3.72 -6.20 -12.01
N ASP A 39 2.90 -5.25 -11.58
CA ASP A 39 2.87 -3.93 -12.17
C ASP A 39 3.99 -3.03 -11.64
N THR A 40 4.35 -2.05 -12.47
CA THR A 40 5.37 -1.05 -12.15
C THR A 40 4.73 0.34 -12.19
N THR A 41 4.99 1.13 -11.16
CA THR A 41 4.70 2.57 -11.15
C THR A 41 5.98 3.32 -11.46
N LEU A 42 5.89 4.29 -12.36
CA LEU A 42 7.00 5.16 -12.70
C LEU A 42 6.86 6.49 -11.98
N VAL A 43 7.96 6.96 -11.40
CA VAL A 43 8.07 8.32 -10.87
C VAL A 43 9.18 9.02 -11.62
N GLU A 44 8.86 10.14 -12.24
CA GLU A 44 9.80 11.01 -12.94
C GLU A 44 9.98 12.28 -12.10
N VAL A 45 11.23 12.62 -11.79
CA VAL A 45 11.56 13.81 -11.00
C VAL A 45 12.40 14.73 -11.86
N PHE A 46 11.90 15.93 -12.08
CA PHE A 46 12.55 17.01 -12.81
C PHE A 46 12.98 18.07 -11.81
N ILE A 47 14.29 18.25 -11.64
CA ILE A 47 14.89 19.18 -10.70
C ILE A 47 15.55 20.30 -11.49
N PHE A 48 15.10 21.53 -11.23
CA PHE A 48 15.58 22.74 -11.88
C PHE A 48 16.41 23.57 -10.91
N ASP A 49 17.34 24.37 -11.46
CA ASP A 49 18.12 25.37 -10.74
C ASP A 49 18.98 24.81 -9.58
N PHE A 50 19.59 23.64 -9.78
CA PHE A 50 20.49 22.98 -8.81
C PHE A 50 21.97 23.35 -9.05
N GLN A 51 22.75 23.40 -7.96
CA GLN A 51 24.21 23.57 -8.03
C GLN A 51 24.94 22.22 -8.12
N ASP A 52 24.52 21.26 -7.30
CA ASP A 52 25.06 19.90 -7.24
C ASP A 52 23.99 18.89 -7.66
N LEU A 53 24.41 17.72 -8.16
CA LEU A 53 23.49 16.65 -8.51
C LEU A 53 22.85 16.09 -7.24
N PRO A 54 21.52 16.21 -7.06
CA PRO A 54 20.85 15.68 -5.87
C PRO A 54 20.85 14.15 -5.87
N ASP A 55 20.87 13.58 -4.66
CA ASP A 55 20.57 12.17 -4.42
C ASP A 55 19.05 11.98 -4.44
N VAL A 56 18.57 11.04 -5.25
CA VAL A 56 17.13 10.79 -5.40
C VAL A 56 16.87 9.30 -5.21
N TYR A 57 16.07 8.98 -4.20
CA TYR A 57 15.67 7.59 -3.93
C TYR A 57 14.29 7.52 -3.28
N GLY A 58 13.61 6.40 -3.45
CA GLY A 58 12.30 6.13 -2.89
C GLY A 58 12.32 5.01 -1.86
N ARG A 59 11.44 5.12 -0.86
CA ARG A 59 11.16 4.06 0.11
C ARG A 59 9.68 3.74 0.15
N TYR A 60 9.34 2.47 0.13
CA TYR A 60 7.96 2.03 0.11
C TYR A 60 7.80 0.64 0.76
N ASN A 61 6.61 0.26 1.25
CA ASN A 61 6.32 -1.13 1.71
C ASN A 61 5.05 -1.78 1.07
N ASN A 62 5.17 -2.97 0.47
CA ASN A 62 4.05 -3.67 -0.18
C ASN A 62 3.20 -4.32 0.92
N ILE A 63 1.89 -4.43 0.70
CA ILE A 63 1.00 -4.98 1.72
C ILE A 63 1.26 -6.47 1.97
N VAL A 64 1.55 -7.25 0.93
CA VAL A 64 1.77 -8.69 1.05
C VAL A 64 3.16 -9.00 1.62
N GLU A 65 4.20 -8.34 1.11
CA GLU A 65 5.58 -8.60 1.49
C GLU A 65 5.92 -8.00 2.86
N GLY A 66 5.33 -6.85 3.19
CA GLY A 66 5.49 -6.20 4.49
C GLY A 66 6.90 -5.67 4.78
N GLU A 67 7.81 -5.66 3.79
CA GLU A 67 9.16 -5.11 3.89
C GLU A 67 9.31 -3.74 3.24
N ARG A 68 10.13 -2.91 3.88
CA ARG A 68 10.62 -1.67 3.28
C ARG A 68 11.54 -2.03 2.13
N GLN A 69 11.21 -1.51 0.96
CA GLN A 69 12.01 -1.60 -0.25
C GLN A 69 12.60 -0.21 -0.54
N LEU A 70 13.84 -0.20 -1.02
CA LEU A 70 14.55 0.98 -1.49
C LEU A 70 14.59 0.94 -3.01
N VAL A 71 14.33 2.07 -3.66
CA VAL A 71 14.43 2.24 -5.11
C VAL A 71 15.32 3.44 -5.37
N GLU A 72 16.50 3.20 -5.93
CA GLU A 72 17.40 4.27 -6.35
C GLU A 72 16.94 4.85 -7.68
N ALA A 73 17.08 6.16 -7.86
CA ALA A 73 16.78 6.78 -9.13
C ALA A 73 17.86 6.49 -10.17
N ILE A 74 17.42 6.31 -11.42
CA ILE A 74 18.28 6.25 -12.59
C ILE A 74 18.29 7.65 -13.22
N PRO A 75 19.44 8.35 -13.27
CA PRO A 75 19.54 9.63 -13.96
C PRO A 75 19.42 9.41 -15.47
N ASP A 76 18.47 10.09 -16.11
CA ASP A 76 18.29 10.07 -17.57
C ASP A 76 19.08 11.20 -18.23
N ASN A 77 19.04 12.40 -17.63
CA ASN A 77 19.89 13.53 -17.97
C ASN A 77 20.05 14.48 -16.76
N ALA A 78 20.77 15.60 -16.92
CA ALA A 78 21.00 16.56 -15.85
C ALA A 78 19.65 17.10 -15.31
N GLY A 79 19.34 16.77 -14.06
CA GLY A 79 18.09 17.18 -13.41
C GLY A 79 16.88 16.29 -13.71
N HIS A 80 17.00 15.24 -14.53
CA HIS A 80 15.91 14.28 -14.78
C HIS A 80 16.24 12.90 -14.21
N TYR A 81 15.41 12.46 -13.28
CA TYR A 81 15.56 11.22 -12.55
C TYR A 81 14.32 10.34 -12.73
N ARG A 82 14.55 9.04 -12.90
CA ARG A 82 13.46 8.06 -13.04
C ARG A 82 13.56 6.96 -12.00
N LEU A 83 12.46 6.72 -11.30
CA LEU A 83 12.30 5.63 -10.34
C LEU A 83 11.23 4.68 -10.82
N ALA A 84 11.50 3.37 -10.72
CA ALA A 84 10.56 2.31 -11.11
C ALA A 84 10.21 1.46 -9.89
N PHE A 85 9.00 1.62 -9.37
CA PHE A 85 8.50 0.94 -8.18
C PHE A 85 7.68 -0.28 -8.57
N LYS A 86 7.97 -1.45 -7.99
CA LYS A 86 7.18 -2.68 -8.15
C LYS A 86 6.09 -2.73 -7.07
N VAL A 87 5.00 -2.01 -7.32
CA VAL A 87 3.87 -1.93 -6.38
C VAL A 87 2.79 -2.93 -6.76
N ASN A 88 2.21 -3.58 -5.75
CA ASN A 88 1.10 -4.48 -5.97
C ASN A 88 -0.29 -3.94 -5.66
N SER A 89 -0.35 -2.70 -5.17
CA SER A 89 -1.56 -2.01 -4.74
C SER A 89 -1.26 -0.52 -4.55
N PRO A 90 -2.29 0.35 -4.53
CA PRO A 90 -2.13 1.73 -4.09
C PRO A 90 -1.45 1.79 -2.73
N ARG A 91 -0.40 2.60 -2.61
CA ARG A 91 0.34 2.74 -1.35
C ARG A 91 1.12 4.04 -1.27
N PRO A 92 1.22 4.64 -0.07
CA PRO A 92 2.15 5.72 0.17
C PRO A 92 3.59 5.23 0.02
N ALA A 93 4.43 6.13 -0.48
CA ALA A 93 5.88 6.00 -0.53
C ALA A 93 6.50 7.32 -0.09
N VAL A 94 7.74 7.25 0.39
CA VAL A 94 8.52 8.44 0.71
C VAL A 94 9.62 8.56 -0.35
N LEU A 95 9.55 9.62 -1.14
CA LEU A 95 10.60 10.04 -2.05
C LEU A 95 11.54 10.95 -1.27
N TYR A 96 12.83 10.67 -1.33
CA TYR A 96 13.88 11.50 -0.78
C TYR A 96 14.60 12.20 -1.92
N ILE A 97 14.75 13.51 -1.79
CA ILE A 97 15.58 14.35 -2.66
C ILE A 97 16.57 15.03 -1.72
N ASP A 98 17.82 14.56 -1.75
CA ASP A 98 18.82 14.75 -0.70
C ASP A 98 18.26 14.33 0.68
N ASP A 99 18.08 15.29 1.59
CA ASP A 99 17.55 15.06 2.94
C ASP A 99 16.05 15.38 3.08
N GLU A 100 15.40 15.91 2.02
CA GLU A 100 13.99 16.29 2.06
C GLU A 100 13.10 15.10 1.74
N ALA A 101 12.17 14.80 2.66
CA ALA A 101 11.23 13.69 2.52
C ALA A 101 9.88 14.17 1.95
N LEU A 102 9.47 13.60 0.82
CA LEU A 102 8.20 13.88 0.18
C LEU A 102 7.34 12.61 0.14
N GLU A 103 6.19 12.65 0.79
CA GLU A 103 5.22 11.56 0.71
C GLU A 103 4.44 11.64 -0.61
N ILE A 104 4.42 10.53 -1.35
CA ILE A 104 3.74 10.38 -2.64
C ILE A 104 2.86 9.14 -2.62
N LEU A 105 1.83 9.13 -3.49
CA LEU A 105 1.04 7.93 -3.71
C LEU A 105 1.47 7.20 -4.97
N LEU A 106 1.82 5.92 -4.81
CA LEU A 106 2.06 5.01 -5.91
C LEU A 106 0.79 4.22 -6.22
N VAL A 107 0.41 4.15 -7.49
CA VAL A 107 -0.69 3.31 -7.98
C VAL A 107 -0.16 2.43 -9.12
N PRO A 108 -0.43 1.11 -9.12
CA PRO A 108 -0.02 0.20 -10.20
C PRO A 108 -0.31 0.78 -11.61
N ASP A 109 0.61 0.55 -12.55
CA ASP A 109 0.52 0.99 -13.95
C ASP A 109 0.23 2.49 -14.12
N SER A 110 0.82 3.33 -13.26
CA SER A 110 0.71 4.78 -13.35
C SER A 110 2.08 5.45 -13.44
N THR A 111 2.07 6.68 -13.96
CA THR A 111 3.22 7.57 -13.96
C THR A 111 2.87 8.83 -13.17
N LEU A 112 3.76 9.20 -12.24
CA LEU A 112 3.75 10.48 -11.55
C LEU A 112 4.98 11.27 -11.99
N SER A 113 4.77 12.48 -12.50
CA SER A 113 5.84 13.41 -12.81
C SER A 113 5.86 14.52 -11.75
N ILE A 114 7.04 14.81 -11.22
CA ILE A 114 7.28 15.78 -10.15
C ILE A 114 8.24 16.83 -10.70
N SER A 115 7.85 18.10 -10.69
CA SER A 115 8.71 19.22 -11.03
C SER A 115 9.08 19.98 -9.76
N LEU A 116 10.37 20.06 -9.48
CA LEU A 116 10.93 20.71 -8.30
C LEU A 116 11.85 21.84 -8.75
N TYR A 117 11.57 23.06 -8.28
CA TYR A 117 12.44 24.20 -8.46
C TYR A 117 13.16 24.48 -7.15
N LEU A 118 14.48 24.42 -7.16
CA LEU A 118 15.29 24.72 -5.99
C LEU A 118 15.67 26.20 -5.96
N ASN A 119 15.71 26.79 -4.77
CA ASN A 119 16.30 28.10 -4.57
C ASN A 119 17.83 27.98 -4.67
N PRO A 120 18.51 28.63 -5.65
CA PRO A 120 19.95 28.46 -5.85
C PRO A 120 20.81 28.92 -4.67
N SER A 121 20.28 29.77 -3.78
CA SER A 121 21.02 30.30 -2.63
C SER A 121 20.95 29.37 -1.41
N THR A 122 19.91 28.54 -1.31
CA THR A 122 19.68 27.69 -0.14
C THR A 122 19.63 26.20 -0.48
N ASN A 123 19.60 25.84 -1.77
CA ASN A 123 19.31 24.49 -2.27
C ASN A 123 18.04 23.89 -1.65
N ARG A 124 17.04 24.72 -1.35
CA ARG A 124 15.77 24.26 -0.77
C ARG A 124 14.65 24.32 -1.81
N PRO A 125 13.64 23.45 -1.74
CA PRO A 125 12.44 23.54 -2.54
C PRO A 125 11.79 24.93 -2.47
N ASP A 126 11.75 25.65 -3.60
CA ASP A 126 11.01 26.91 -3.75
C ASP A 126 9.58 26.64 -4.25
N SER A 127 9.45 25.75 -5.23
CA SER A 127 8.14 25.26 -5.68
C SER A 127 8.19 23.80 -6.11
N LEU A 128 7.04 23.14 -5.96
CA LEU A 128 6.84 21.73 -6.27
C LEU A 128 5.50 21.58 -7.00
N GLN A 129 5.51 20.86 -8.12
CA GLN A 129 4.31 20.57 -8.90
C GLN A 129 4.22 19.07 -9.20
N PHE A 130 3.02 18.52 -9.05
CA PHE A 130 2.69 17.15 -9.43
C PHE A 130 1.89 17.13 -10.72
N VAL A 131 2.21 16.20 -11.62
CA VAL A 131 1.48 15.91 -12.84
C VAL A 131 1.26 14.41 -12.97
N GLY A 132 0.06 13.99 -13.35
CA GLY A 132 -0.29 12.58 -13.51
C GLY A 132 -1.56 12.21 -12.76
N TYR A 133 -1.93 10.93 -12.82
CA TYR A 133 -3.17 10.44 -12.20
C TYR A 133 -3.19 10.65 -10.68
N THR A 134 -2.06 10.40 -10.01
CA THR A 134 -1.95 10.51 -8.55
C THR A 134 -1.61 11.92 -8.07
N ALA A 135 -1.52 12.91 -8.97
CA ALA A 135 -1.13 14.28 -8.62
C ALA A 135 -2.03 14.92 -7.55
N PRO A 136 -3.39 14.83 -7.61
CA PRO A 136 -4.24 15.38 -6.55
C PRO A 136 -4.01 14.73 -5.17
N MET A 137 -3.64 13.45 -5.14
CA MET A 137 -3.40 12.69 -3.90
C MET A 137 -2.04 13.06 -3.30
N CYS A 138 -1.02 13.24 -4.15
CA CYS A 138 0.29 13.72 -3.71
C CYS A 138 0.22 15.16 -3.21
N GLN A 139 -0.60 16.01 -3.86
CA GLN A 139 -0.89 17.35 -3.37
C GLN A 139 -1.56 17.31 -1.99
N TYR A 140 -2.53 16.42 -1.80
CA TYR A 140 -3.13 16.20 -0.47
C TYR A 140 -2.09 15.83 0.59
N TYR A 141 -1.13 14.93 0.29
CA TYR A 141 -0.08 14.57 1.26
C TYR A 141 0.87 15.73 1.55
N LEU A 142 1.22 16.55 0.54
CA LEU A 142 2.02 17.76 0.75
C LEU A 142 1.30 18.77 1.66
N ASP A 143 0.00 18.96 1.46
CA ASP A 143 -0.77 19.87 2.29
C ASP A 143 -0.99 19.30 3.71
N LYS A 144 -1.14 17.96 3.82
CA LYS A 144 -1.20 17.24 5.10
C LYS A 144 0.08 17.44 5.91
N SER A 145 1.26 17.27 5.29
CA SER A 145 2.55 17.43 5.97
C SER A 145 2.78 18.88 6.43
N ARG A 146 2.36 19.87 5.64
CA ARG A 146 2.39 21.30 6.00
C ARG A 146 1.46 21.62 7.17
N THR A 147 0.31 20.95 7.25
CA THR A 147 -0.70 21.19 8.29
C THR A 147 -0.29 20.58 9.63
N PHE A 148 0.21 19.34 9.61
CA PHE A 148 0.48 18.58 10.84
C PHE A 148 1.94 18.65 11.31
N SER A 149 2.88 19.21 10.54
CA SER A 149 4.34 19.12 10.76
C SER A 149 4.84 17.66 10.83
N GLU A 150 6.12 17.41 10.49
CA GLU A 150 6.69 16.05 10.54
C GLU A 150 6.60 15.38 11.92
N VAL A 151 6.49 16.20 12.98
CA VAL A 151 6.38 15.76 14.37
C VAL A 151 4.93 15.53 14.81
N GLN A 152 3.91 15.62 13.93
CA GLN A 152 2.55 15.12 14.23
C GLN A 152 1.96 14.17 13.17
N SER A 153 2.62 13.97 12.03
CA SER A 153 2.24 12.95 11.03
C SER A 153 2.53 11.52 11.54
N HIS A 154 2.23 10.48 10.77
CA HIS A 154 2.21 9.05 11.17
C HIS A 154 3.34 8.56 12.12
N LEU A 155 4.52 9.19 12.11
CA LEU A 155 5.62 8.96 13.05
C LEU A 155 5.26 9.27 14.51
N SER A 156 4.41 10.25 14.77
CA SER A 156 4.07 10.74 16.12
C SER A 156 3.10 9.82 16.85
N ARG A 157 2.16 9.23 16.11
CA ARG A 157 1.26 8.19 16.65
C ARG A 157 2.05 6.96 17.09
N ASN A 158 3.05 6.58 16.29
CA ASN A 158 3.92 5.43 16.57
C ASN A 158 4.96 5.72 17.68
N THR A 159 5.22 6.99 18.00
CA THR A 159 6.18 7.42 19.03
C THR A 159 5.50 8.07 20.24
N LEU A 160 4.17 8.09 20.28
CA LEU A 160 3.40 8.63 21.40
C LEU A 160 3.72 7.83 22.67
N LYS A 161 4.29 8.52 23.66
CA LYS A 161 4.56 7.97 24.98
C LYS A 161 3.52 8.51 25.95
N SER A 162 2.72 7.63 26.54
CA SER A 162 1.96 7.93 27.75
C SER A 162 2.04 6.73 28.68
N GLU A 163 2.23 6.98 29.98
CA GLU A 163 2.25 5.93 31.00
C GLU A 163 0.83 5.40 31.29
N ASP A 164 -0.17 6.26 31.07
CA ASP A 164 -1.58 5.92 31.15
C ASP A 164 -2.14 5.54 29.76
N PHE A 165 -2.74 4.35 29.71
CA PHE A 165 -3.34 3.85 28.47
C PHE A 165 -4.64 4.58 28.13
N ALA A 166 -5.40 5.07 29.12
CA ALA A 166 -6.61 5.84 28.85
C ALA A 166 -6.25 7.19 28.20
N ASP A 167 -5.24 7.89 28.73
CA ASP A 167 -4.68 9.09 28.12
C ASP A 167 -4.08 8.82 26.72
N PHE A 168 -3.32 7.74 26.54
CA PHE A 168 -2.82 7.31 25.23
C PHE A 168 -3.96 7.13 24.21
N SER A 169 -4.98 6.36 24.59
CA SER A 169 -6.14 6.05 23.74
C SER A 169 -6.90 7.32 23.34
N ARG A 170 -7.16 8.22 24.30
CA ARG A 170 -7.81 9.51 24.07
C ARG A 170 -7.02 10.39 23.10
N LYS A 171 -5.70 10.49 23.27
CA LYS A 171 -4.83 11.25 22.36
C LYS A 171 -4.86 10.68 20.94
N LEU A 172 -4.87 9.35 20.78
CA LEU A 172 -5.03 8.74 19.46
C LEU A 172 -6.39 9.04 18.83
N ASP A 173 -7.47 9.06 19.61
CA ASP A 173 -8.80 9.46 19.12
C ASP A 173 -8.82 10.92 18.64
N GLU A 174 -8.20 11.82 19.41
CA GLU A 174 -8.09 13.24 19.06
C GLU A 174 -7.32 13.45 17.76
N MET A 175 -6.14 12.83 17.63
CA MET A 175 -5.33 12.90 16.39
C MET A 175 -6.07 12.31 15.18
N ALA A 176 -6.78 11.19 15.35
CA ALA A 176 -7.57 10.60 14.26
C ALA A 176 -8.73 11.50 13.85
N LEU A 177 -9.40 12.14 14.81
CA LEU A 177 -10.50 13.06 14.53
C LEU A 177 -10.02 14.30 13.78
N GLU A 178 -8.86 14.85 14.14
CA GLU A 178 -8.25 15.98 13.44
C GLU A 178 -7.89 15.63 11.99
N GLU A 179 -7.25 14.46 11.76
CA GLU A 179 -6.94 14.00 10.41
C GLU A 179 -8.18 13.71 9.57
N LEU A 180 -9.24 13.13 10.16
CA LEU A 180 -10.51 12.91 9.45
C LEU A 180 -11.21 14.22 9.07
N ARG A 181 -11.10 15.25 9.91
CA ARG A 181 -11.59 16.60 9.58
C ARG A 181 -10.79 17.21 8.45
N PHE A 182 -9.47 17.06 8.47
CA PHE A 182 -8.59 17.50 7.38
C PHE A 182 -8.95 16.79 6.07
N LEU A 183 -9.07 15.46 6.06
CA LEU A 183 -9.51 14.70 4.88
C LEU A 183 -10.87 15.17 4.37
N SER A 184 -11.83 15.43 5.27
CA SER A 184 -13.16 15.92 4.91
C SER A 184 -13.14 17.31 4.26
N SER A 185 -12.12 18.14 4.54
CA SER A 185 -11.96 19.46 3.90
C SER A 185 -11.64 19.37 2.40
N TYR A 186 -11.13 18.22 1.92
CA TYR A 186 -10.93 17.92 0.50
C TYR A 186 -12.19 17.32 -0.16
N GLY A 187 -13.37 17.51 0.45
CA GLY A 187 -14.63 16.95 -0.01
C GLY A 187 -14.90 17.20 -1.50
N GLY A 188 -14.82 16.12 -2.30
CA GLY A 188 -15.07 16.14 -3.74
C GLY A 188 -13.86 16.46 -4.64
N SER A 189 -12.72 16.88 -4.10
CA SER A 189 -11.49 17.13 -4.90
C SER A 189 -10.61 15.88 -5.04
N LEU A 190 -10.84 14.87 -4.22
CA LEU A 190 -10.12 13.60 -4.25
C LEU A 190 -11.00 12.48 -4.85
N PRO A 191 -10.40 11.50 -5.56
CA PRO A 191 -11.13 10.32 -6.01
C PRO A 191 -11.74 9.56 -4.82
N HIS A 192 -12.95 9.03 -5.03
CA HIS A 192 -13.72 8.39 -3.97
C HIS A 192 -12.97 7.20 -3.33
N TRP A 193 -12.35 6.35 -4.14
CA TRP A 193 -11.55 5.24 -3.64
C TRP A 193 -10.39 5.71 -2.75
N PHE A 194 -9.73 6.83 -3.09
CA PHE A 194 -8.61 7.37 -2.32
C PHE A 194 -9.11 7.94 -0.99
N PHE A 195 -10.25 8.64 -1.01
CA PHE A 195 -10.90 9.13 0.20
C PHE A 195 -11.22 7.99 1.17
N ASN A 196 -11.79 6.89 0.66
CA ASN A 196 -12.11 5.71 1.47
C ASN A 196 -10.85 4.98 1.97
N PHE A 197 -9.82 4.89 1.12
CA PHE A 197 -8.51 4.35 1.48
C PHE A 197 -7.87 5.14 2.62
N GLU A 198 -7.75 6.45 2.50
CA GLU A 198 -7.11 7.31 3.50
C GLU A 198 -7.92 7.32 4.82
N ARG A 199 -9.26 7.36 4.72
CA ARG A 199 -10.14 7.20 5.88
C ARG A 199 -9.88 5.88 6.60
N SER A 200 -9.74 4.78 5.85
CA SER A 200 -9.44 3.46 6.40
C SER A 200 -8.06 3.43 7.04
N GLU A 201 -7.04 3.97 6.39
CA GLU A 201 -5.69 4.11 6.97
C GLU A 201 -5.73 4.83 8.33
N ILE A 202 -6.44 5.96 8.44
CA ILE A 202 -6.55 6.71 9.69
C ILE A 202 -7.23 5.89 10.79
N LEU A 203 -8.37 5.24 10.47
CA LEU A 203 -9.16 4.48 11.44
C LEU A 203 -8.46 3.20 11.90
N TYR A 204 -7.91 2.42 10.98
CA TYR A 204 -7.23 1.17 11.32
C TYR A 204 -5.86 1.40 11.94
N GLN A 205 -5.15 2.49 11.60
CA GLN A 205 -3.92 2.84 12.32
C GLN A 205 -4.23 3.09 13.80
N LYS A 206 -5.27 3.86 14.09
CA LYS A 206 -5.72 4.12 15.46
C LYS A 206 -6.07 2.83 16.19
N ALA A 207 -6.93 1.99 15.60
CA ALA A 207 -7.37 0.74 16.21
C ALA A 207 -6.19 -0.23 16.45
N TYR A 208 -5.30 -0.36 15.45
CA TYR A 208 -4.07 -1.15 15.58
C TYR A 208 -3.20 -0.67 16.74
N LEU A 209 -2.95 0.64 16.84
CA LEU A 209 -2.07 1.18 17.88
C LEU A 209 -2.65 1.01 19.29
N LYS A 210 -3.96 1.20 19.45
CA LYS A 210 -4.65 0.90 20.71
C LYS A 210 -4.48 -0.56 21.08
N LEU A 211 -4.76 -1.48 20.15
CA LEU A 211 -4.67 -2.91 20.40
C LEU A 211 -3.24 -3.41 20.65
N ALA A 212 -2.27 -2.95 19.87
CA ALA A 212 -0.87 -3.32 20.01
C ALA A 212 -0.27 -2.85 21.35
N ASN A 213 -0.73 -1.71 21.88
CA ASN A 213 -0.31 -1.20 23.18
C ASN A 213 -1.15 -1.77 24.34
N ALA A 214 -2.38 -2.23 24.06
CA ALA A 214 -3.20 -2.93 25.04
C ALA A 214 -2.60 -4.28 25.45
N TYR A 215 -1.78 -4.92 24.61
CA TYR A 215 -1.22 -6.26 24.82
C TYR A 215 -0.40 -6.47 26.12
N LYS A 216 -0.11 -5.41 26.89
CA LYS A 216 0.48 -5.50 28.23
C LYS A 216 -0.55 -5.51 29.37
N ARG A 217 -1.85 -5.48 29.05
CA ARG A 217 -3.01 -5.32 29.94
C ARG A 217 -4.16 -6.18 29.39
N GLU A 218 -5.21 -6.45 30.19
CA GLU A 218 -6.46 -6.99 29.63
C GLU A 218 -6.97 -6.03 28.55
N VAL A 219 -7.24 -6.53 27.34
CA VAL A 219 -7.79 -5.75 26.24
C VAL A 219 -9.27 -5.49 26.52
N PRO A 220 -9.70 -4.24 26.75
CA PRO A 220 -11.13 -3.98 26.98
C PRO A 220 -11.94 -4.33 25.73
N ALA A 221 -13.07 -5.02 25.92
CA ALA A 221 -13.92 -5.51 24.82
C ALA A 221 -14.31 -4.40 23.82
N GLY A 222 -14.53 -3.16 24.30
CA GLY A 222 -14.87 -2.03 23.45
C GLY A 222 -13.81 -1.62 22.42
N TYR A 223 -12.54 -2.04 22.56
CA TYR A 223 -11.51 -1.76 21.56
C TYR A 223 -11.44 -2.80 20.43
N LEU A 224 -11.99 -3.99 20.67
CA LEU A 224 -12.08 -5.03 19.65
C LEU A 224 -13.14 -4.69 18.60
N ASP A 225 -14.18 -3.92 18.97
CA ASP A 225 -15.31 -3.57 18.11
C ASP A 225 -15.26 -2.14 17.54
N GLU A 226 -14.12 -1.44 17.65
CA GLU A 226 -14.01 -0.04 17.23
C GLU A 226 -14.06 0.15 15.70
N VAL A 227 -13.69 -0.88 14.94
CA VAL A 227 -13.67 -0.88 13.48
C VAL A 227 -14.18 -2.22 12.95
N ALA A 228 -14.76 -2.23 11.74
CA ALA A 228 -15.28 -3.44 11.13
C ALA A 228 -14.16 -4.45 10.83
N LEU A 229 -14.38 -5.74 11.13
CA LEU A 229 -13.41 -6.79 10.84
C LEU A 229 -13.33 -7.12 9.35
N ASN A 230 -14.46 -7.14 8.64
CA ASN A 230 -14.52 -7.35 7.19
C ASN A 230 -14.94 -6.05 6.50
N ASN A 231 -13.97 -5.31 5.97
CA ASN A 231 -14.17 -4.01 5.36
C ASN A 231 -13.45 -3.97 4.00
N GLU A 232 -14.22 -4.08 2.92
CA GLU A 232 -13.70 -4.09 1.55
C GLU A 232 -13.06 -2.74 1.17
N ASP A 233 -13.52 -1.62 1.74
CA ASP A 233 -12.93 -0.29 1.52
C ASP A 233 -11.51 -0.18 2.10
N ALA A 234 -11.19 -1.04 3.07
CA ALA A 234 -9.88 -1.09 3.72
C ALA A 234 -8.93 -2.08 3.05
N VAL A 235 -9.30 -2.70 1.92
CA VAL A 235 -8.50 -3.76 1.28
C VAL A 235 -7.09 -3.30 0.94
N PHE A 236 -6.87 -2.01 0.66
CA PHE A 236 -5.54 -1.42 0.41
C PHE A 236 -4.88 -0.81 1.65
N SER A 237 -5.52 -0.86 2.81
CA SER A 237 -4.97 -0.30 4.04
C SER A 237 -3.89 -1.23 4.62
N TYR A 238 -2.68 -0.73 4.81
CA TYR A 238 -1.62 -1.49 5.46
C TYR A 238 -1.93 -1.73 6.94
N TYR A 239 -2.44 -0.69 7.63
CA TYR A 239 -2.79 -0.79 9.04
C TYR A 239 -3.98 -1.72 9.29
N TYR A 240 -4.86 -1.91 8.31
CA TYR A 240 -5.93 -2.88 8.41
C TYR A 240 -5.41 -4.30 8.62
N TYR A 241 -4.43 -4.74 7.83
CA TYR A 241 -3.85 -6.09 8.01
C TYR A 241 -2.99 -6.21 9.28
N LEU A 242 -2.39 -5.11 9.76
CA LEU A 242 -1.75 -5.09 11.07
C LEU A 242 -2.78 -5.25 12.20
N TYR A 243 -3.88 -4.51 12.14
CA TYR A 243 -4.99 -4.63 13.07
C TYR A 243 -5.57 -6.05 13.06
N LEU A 244 -5.90 -6.61 11.89
CA LEU A 244 -6.43 -7.97 11.78
C LEU A 244 -5.50 -9.01 12.43
N LYS A 245 -4.20 -8.92 12.16
CA LYS A 245 -3.22 -9.82 12.77
C LYS A 245 -3.19 -9.69 14.29
N SER A 246 -3.17 -8.46 14.81
CA SER A 246 -3.18 -8.21 16.26
C SER A 246 -4.49 -8.66 16.90
N TYR A 247 -5.62 -8.44 16.24
CA TYR A 247 -6.95 -8.85 16.67
C TYR A 247 -7.03 -10.37 16.80
N LEU A 248 -6.68 -11.08 15.72
CA LEU A 248 -6.69 -12.55 15.70
C LEU A 248 -5.73 -13.12 16.74
N ALA A 249 -4.56 -12.51 16.94
CA ALA A 249 -3.64 -12.92 18.00
C ALA A 249 -4.27 -12.80 19.39
N ALA A 250 -4.88 -11.65 19.70
CA ALA A 250 -5.54 -11.41 20.99
C ALA A 250 -6.68 -12.41 21.24
N ILE A 251 -7.58 -12.63 20.27
CA ILE A 251 -8.74 -13.50 20.50
C ILE A 251 -8.38 -14.99 20.54
N THR A 252 -7.29 -15.40 19.89
CA THR A 252 -6.85 -16.82 19.86
C THR A 252 -5.85 -17.19 20.95
N GLU A 253 -5.35 -16.22 21.73
CA GLU A 253 -4.27 -16.44 22.70
C GLU A 253 -4.60 -17.53 23.74
N HIS A 254 -5.85 -17.61 24.17
CA HIS A 254 -6.32 -18.56 25.18
C HIS A 254 -7.14 -19.72 24.59
N MET A 255 -7.27 -19.79 23.27
CA MET A 255 -8.00 -20.86 22.61
C MET A 255 -7.16 -22.15 22.58
N PRO A 256 -7.79 -23.33 22.68
CA PRO A 256 -7.07 -24.60 22.59
C PRO A 256 -6.43 -24.75 21.20
N LEU A 257 -5.15 -25.14 21.19
CA LEU A 257 -4.41 -25.33 19.94
C LEU A 257 -4.86 -26.62 19.23
N PRO A 258 -4.87 -26.64 17.88
CA PRO A 258 -5.10 -27.85 17.11
C PRO A 258 -4.15 -28.98 17.51
N GLN A 259 -4.66 -30.21 17.63
CA GLN A 259 -3.87 -31.39 17.94
C GLN A 259 -3.17 -31.92 16.68
N THR A 260 -2.22 -31.16 16.14
CA THR A 260 -1.40 -31.56 14.99
C THR A 260 0.05 -31.76 15.43
N PRO A 261 0.49 -33.00 15.69
CA PRO A 261 1.81 -33.28 16.29
C PRO A 261 3.00 -32.94 15.38
N ALA A 262 2.76 -32.75 14.07
CA ALA A 262 3.80 -32.38 13.11
C ALA A 262 4.30 -30.92 13.27
N TRP A 263 3.55 -30.07 13.98
CA TRP A 263 3.78 -28.63 13.99
C TRP A 263 4.04 -28.07 15.40
N GLY A 264 4.98 -27.14 15.48
CA GLY A 264 5.30 -26.42 16.71
C GLY A 264 4.12 -25.58 17.23
N GLU A 265 4.25 -25.05 18.45
CA GLU A 265 3.21 -24.18 19.02
C GLU A 265 2.91 -22.97 18.14
N ARG A 266 3.97 -22.36 17.57
CA ARG A 266 3.87 -21.18 16.72
C ARG A 266 3.06 -21.45 15.46
N GLU A 267 3.36 -22.55 14.76
CA GLU A 267 2.68 -22.98 13.55
C GLU A 267 1.22 -23.35 13.83
N ARG A 268 0.96 -24.06 14.94
CA ARG A 268 -0.41 -24.38 15.39
C ARG A 268 -1.23 -23.14 15.73
N ARG A 269 -0.60 -22.13 16.34
CA ARG A 269 -1.24 -20.85 16.64
C ARG A 269 -1.57 -20.09 15.34
N LEU A 270 -0.68 -20.15 14.34
CA LEU A 270 -0.96 -19.59 13.03
C LEU A 270 -2.14 -20.28 12.34
N LEU A 271 -2.17 -21.62 12.35
CA LEU A 271 -3.28 -22.39 11.76
C LEU A 271 -4.62 -22.00 12.41
N LEU A 272 -4.64 -21.85 13.73
CA LEU A 272 -5.82 -21.39 14.46
C LEU A 272 -6.24 -19.98 14.05
N GLN A 273 -5.29 -19.04 13.94
CA GLN A 273 -5.57 -17.67 13.49
C GLN A 273 -6.14 -17.63 12.06
N MET A 274 -5.59 -18.42 11.14
CA MET A 274 -6.09 -18.50 9.77
C MET A 274 -7.47 -19.15 9.71
N ALA A 275 -7.73 -20.20 10.50
CA ALA A 275 -9.05 -20.83 10.57
C ALA A 275 -10.13 -19.87 11.13
N VAL A 276 -9.77 -19.06 12.12
CA VAL A 276 -10.68 -17.99 12.61
C VAL A 276 -10.86 -16.91 11.54
N ALA A 277 -9.80 -16.51 10.85
CA ALA A 277 -9.88 -15.55 9.76
C ALA A 277 -10.83 -16.00 8.63
N ASP A 278 -10.83 -17.28 8.26
CA ASP A 278 -11.77 -17.88 7.28
C ASP A 278 -13.24 -17.68 7.66
N THR A 279 -13.54 -17.56 8.96
CA THR A 279 -14.92 -17.35 9.44
C THR A 279 -15.32 -15.87 9.47
N LEU A 280 -14.33 -14.97 9.58
CA LEU A 280 -14.55 -13.53 9.82
C LEU A 280 -14.37 -12.70 8.56
N LEU A 281 -13.46 -13.10 7.66
CA LEU A 281 -13.07 -12.35 6.47
C LEU A 281 -13.70 -12.95 5.21
N ARG A 282 -13.96 -12.10 4.21
CA ARG A 282 -14.51 -12.51 2.92
C ARG A 282 -13.86 -11.74 1.77
N GLY A 283 -14.09 -12.22 0.55
CA GLY A 283 -13.70 -11.51 -0.68
C GLY A 283 -12.20 -11.26 -0.78
N GLU A 284 -11.83 -10.09 -1.31
CA GLU A 284 -10.42 -9.75 -1.55
C GLU A 284 -9.63 -9.49 -0.26
N VAL A 285 -10.29 -9.05 0.82
CA VAL A 285 -9.67 -8.90 2.15
C VAL A 285 -9.15 -10.25 2.66
N HIS A 286 -9.99 -11.28 2.56
CA HIS A 286 -9.63 -12.65 2.94
C HIS A 286 -8.43 -13.15 2.12
N ASP A 287 -8.50 -12.98 0.80
CA ASP A 287 -7.42 -13.41 -0.11
C ASP A 287 -6.08 -12.73 0.22
N VAL A 288 -6.07 -11.41 0.43
CA VAL A 288 -4.86 -10.65 0.77
C VAL A 288 -4.32 -11.07 2.13
N PHE A 289 -5.19 -11.26 3.13
CA PHE A 289 -4.80 -11.72 4.45
C PHE A 289 -4.10 -13.08 4.38
N LEU A 290 -4.74 -14.08 3.76
CA LEU A 290 -4.15 -15.41 3.57
C LEU A 290 -2.82 -15.34 2.82
N THR A 291 -2.77 -14.54 1.75
CA THR A 291 -1.55 -14.33 0.96
C THR A 291 -0.42 -13.82 1.82
N ARG A 292 -0.65 -12.80 2.63
CA ARG A 292 0.34 -12.25 3.55
C ARG A 292 0.82 -13.27 4.57
N MET A 293 -0.09 -14.07 5.14
CA MET A 293 0.27 -15.06 6.16
C MET A 293 1.14 -16.20 5.59
N ILE A 294 0.78 -16.72 4.41
CA ILE A 294 1.53 -17.77 3.72
C ILE A 294 2.87 -17.23 3.20
N PHE A 295 2.87 -16.06 2.56
CA PHE A 295 4.08 -15.44 2.03
C PHE A 295 5.12 -15.17 3.13
N ASN A 296 4.68 -14.78 4.33
CA ASN A 296 5.58 -14.61 5.46
C ASN A 296 6.26 -15.93 5.90
N GLN A 297 5.60 -17.09 5.75
CA GLN A 297 6.25 -18.38 6.04
C GLN A 297 7.29 -18.71 4.96
N LEU A 298 6.97 -18.47 3.68
CA LEU A 298 7.92 -18.59 2.58
C LEU A 298 9.15 -17.77 2.88
N LYS A 299 8.98 -16.48 3.18
CA LYS A 299 10.08 -15.55 3.50
C LYS A 299 10.98 -16.04 4.65
N GLN A 300 10.39 -16.63 5.68
CA GLN A 300 11.13 -17.18 6.84
C GLN A 300 11.80 -18.53 6.58
N ASN A 301 11.84 -19.00 5.32
CA ASN A 301 12.38 -20.30 4.91
C ASN A 301 11.68 -21.50 5.56
N GLN A 302 10.42 -21.34 6.01
CA GLN A 302 9.61 -22.44 6.53
C GLN A 302 8.91 -23.19 5.38
N MET A 303 9.69 -23.80 4.49
CA MET A 303 9.19 -24.32 3.21
C MET A 303 8.14 -25.43 3.39
N ASP A 304 8.35 -26.39 4.30
CA ASP A 304 7.41 -27.49 4.54
C ASP A 304 6.06 -26.99 5.05
N PHE A 305 6.09 -26.04 5.98
CA PHE A 305 4.87 -25.46 6.54
C PHE A 305 4.15 -24.57 5.51
N ALA A 306 4.90 -23.80 4.72
CA ALA A 306 4.31 -23.02 3.63
C ALA A 306 3.67 -23.93 2.56
N ALA A 307 4.31 -25.05 2.21
CA ALA A 307 3.74 -26.05 1.30
C ALA A 307 2.44 -26.65 1.87
N HIS A 308 2.43 -26.98 3.17
CA HIS A 308 1.23 -27.43 3.85
C HIS A 308 0.10 -26.40 3.80
N LEU A 309 0.39 -25.13 4.07
CA LEU A 309 -0.61 -24.06 3.99
C LEU A 309 -1.13 -23.86 2.55
N LEU A 310 -0.27 -23.93 1.54
CA LEU A 310 -0.68 -23.81 0.14
C LEU A 310 -1.64 -24.93 -0.28
N GLU A 311 -1.41 -26.16 0.18
CA GLU A 311 -2.31 -27.27 -0.10
C GLU A 311 -3.60 -27.17 0.72
N ALA A 312 -3.49 -26.84 2.02
CA ALA A 312 -4.65 -26.74 2.92
C ALA A 312 -5.63 -25.63 2.50
N TYR A 313 -5.13 -24.52 1.97
CA TYR A 313 -5.93 -23.38 1.51
C TYR A 313 -6.13 -23.36 -0.02
N ARG A 314 -5.85 -24.48 -0.69
CA ARG A 314 -6.07 -24.61 -2.13
C ARG A 314 -7.56 -24.48 -2.45
N GLY A 315 -7.90 -23.55 -3.34
CA GLY A 315 -9.30 -23.27 -3.69
C GLY A 315 -10.08 -22.45 -2.65
N HIS A 316 -9.46 -22.04 -1.54
CA HIS A 316 -10.08 -21.10 -0.58
C HIS A 316 -9.97 -19.64 -1.05
N PHE A 317 -9.07 -19.32 -1.99
CA PHE A 317 -8.95 -17.99 -2.56
C PHE A 317 -10.14 -17.68 -3.49
N ASN A 318 -10.77 -16.53 -3.27
CA ASN A 318 -11.84 -16.01 -4.12
C ASN A 318 -11.30 -15.64 -5.52
N ARG A 319 -10.08 -15.10 -5.59
CA ARG A 319 -9.38 -14.74 -6.83
C ARG A 319 -8.10 -15.54 -7.01
N ARG A 320 -8.01 -16.26 -8.14
CA ARG A 320 -6.85 -17.12 -8.49
C ARG A 320 -5.50 -16.38 -8.58
N LYS A 321 -5.48 -15.04 -8.70
CA LYS A 321 -4.22 -14.27 -8.83
C LYS A 321 -3.34 -14.42 -7.59
N TYR A 322 -3.94 -14.48 -6.40
CA TYR A 322 -3.25 -14.64 -5.12
C TYR A 322 -2.60 -16.01 -4.97
N GLU A 323 -3.36 -17.07 -5.27
CA GLU A 323 -2.85 -18.44 -5.30
C GLU A 323 -1.68 -18.58 -6.28
N ARG A 324 -1.82 -18.05 -7.50
CA ARG A 324 -0.76 -18.08 -8.52
C ARG A 324 0.50 -17.34 -8.05
N PHE A 325 0.34 -16.16 -7.45
CA PHE A 325 1.46 -15.40 -6.89
C PHE A 325 2.23 -16.25 -5.87
N LEU A 326 1.54 -16.85 -4.89
CA LEU A 326 2.19 -17.67 -3.87
C LEU A 326 2.87 -18.92 -4.46
N GLN A 327 2.23 -19.58 -5.43
CA GLN A 327 2.82 -20.74 -6.11
C GLN A 327 4.09 -20.37 -6.87
N THR A 328 4.11 -19.23 -7.55
CA THR A 328 5.31 -18.70 -8.22
C THR A 328 6.41 -18.43 -7.19
N GLN A 329 6.09 -17.74 -6.09
CA GLN A 329 7.06 -17.44 -5.03
C GLN A 329 7.63 -18.69 -4.36
N TYR A 330 6.80 -19.71 -4.12
CA TYR A 330 7.26 -21.01 -3.61
C TYR A 330 8.25 -21.69 -4.57
N ARG A 331 7.92 -21.74 -5.88
CA ARG A 331 8.79 -22.36 -6.90
C ARG A 331 10.13 -21.65 -7.05
N GLU A 332 10.11 -20.32 -7.11
CA GLU A 332 11.32 -19.50 -7.18
C GLU A 332 12.24 -19.78 -5.98
N LYS A 333 11.65 -19.85 -4.78
CA LYS A 333 12.40 -20.09 -3.56
C LYS A 333 12.97 -21.52 -3.48
N THR A 334 12.23 -22.53 -3.91
CA THR A 334 12.73 -23.91 -4.02
C THR A 334 13.87 -24.01 -5.04
N ALA A 335 13.76 -23.33 -6.18
CA ALA A 335 14.81 -23.31 -7.20
C ALA A 335 16.12 -22.68 -6.70
N GLN A 336 16.04 -21.74 -5.76
CA GLN A 336 17.21 -21.11 -5.12
C GLN A 336 17.89 -22.02 -4.07
N GLN A 337 17.31 -23.17 -3.72
CA GLN A 337 17.84 -24.14 -2.76
C GLN A 337 18.18 -25.49 -3.42
N PRO A 338 19.13 -25.56 -4.38
CA PRO A 338 19.51 -26.80 -5.02
C PRO A 338 20.24 -27.71 -4.01
N GLY A 339 19.51 -28.67 -3.43
CA GLY A 339 20.05 -29.61 -2.44
C GLY A 339 19.00 -30.35 -1.60
N LEU A 340 17.77 -29.84 -1.54
CA LEU A 340 16.62 -30.52 -0.95
C LEU A 340 15.80 -31.21 -2.05
N ILE A 341 16.36 -32.28 -2.63
CA ILE A 341 15.59 -33.22 -3.43
C ILE A 341 15.06 -34.25 -2.44
N PHE A 342 13.73 -34.26 -2.22
CA PHE A 342 13.02 -35.28 -1.46
C PHE A 342 13.03 -36.64 -2.17
#